data_AF-A0A6L9SGH1-F1
#
_entry.id   AF-A0A6L9SGH1-F1
#
_cell.length_a   1.000
_cell.length_b   1.000
_cell.length_c   1.000
_cell.angle_alpha   90.00
_cell.angle_beta   90.00
_cell.angle_gamma   90.00
#
_symmetry.space_group_name_H-M   'P 1'
#
loop_
_entity.id
_entity.type
_entity.pdbx_description
1 polymer ?
#
loop_
_entity_poly.entity_id
_entity_poly.type
_entity_poly.pdbx_seq_one_letter_code
_entity_poly.pdbx_strand_id
1 'polypeptide(L)'
;MNHSRLSRRTFGTALGGIGIAALVPFTNQRAGAATGNGLWRRRALASYDALQRYLYLPDSGLYRENYPVHSEENPYSYVWPLREATAATLDVDRLPATGTRFAEDVVRRFQALEHYWDAQKGAYDSYLPPPLGTGGDAFYDDNAVIGLEFIRRYRMSGQQDMLSLAARVFDFLPQAWDTDPTRECPGGMHWVHADWNPYQGGTNVTSLASELAAHLYEETGESRYLDWARRTYTWVRDCMRRGDGLYANGIRLDGTIEETLWTYNSGSMVGAATLLYRATGDESYLRMAVQDADGAIEYWAESDRLYSQPAIFNAILFANLLLLESVLADRARGIRDIMTRYAEQIWKLNRDDETGLFHFQASGGGPPDPDLRPHTLHQSGAIQTFALLAWRRDDYDDAA
;
A
#
# COMPACT_ATOMS: atom_id res chain seq x y z
N MET A 1 47.64 -9.57 -55.32
CA MET A 1 48.68 -8.66 -55.85
C MET A 1 49.08 -7.69 -54.75
N ASN A 2 50.38 -7.68 -54.42
CA ASN A 2 51.21 -6.71 -53.67
C ASN A 2 50.65 -6.07 -52.37
N HIS A 3 51.21 -6.36 -51.19
CA HIS A 3 52.53 -5.97 -50.63
C HIS A 3 52.67 -4.49 -50.22
N SER A 4 52.95 -4.32 -48.91
CA SER A 4 54.01 -3.47 -48.31
C SER A 4 53.81 -1.94 -48.35
N ARG A 5 53.83 -1.22 -47.22
CA ARG A 5 54.91 -0.83 -46.27
C ARG A 5 55.22 0.67 -46.42
N LEU A 6 55.06 1.38 -45.29
CA LEU A 6 55.91 2.43 -44.71
C LEU A 6 56.51 3.53 -45.60
N SER A 7 56.30 4.79 -45.20
CA SER A 7 57.38 5.77 -45.12
C SER A 7 57.09 6.89 -44.11
N ARG A 8 58.13 7.24 -43.35
CA ARG A 8 58.23 8.31 -42.34
C ARG A 8 58.81 9.59 -42.96
N ARG A 9 58.61 10.72 -42.25
CA ARG A 9 59.43 11.96 -42.14
C ARG A 9 58.80 13.20 -42.77
N THR A 10 58.89 14.43 -42.26
CA THR A 10 59.23 15.07 -40.97
C THR A 10 58.78 16.55 -41.12
N PHE A 11 58.43 17.22 -40.02
CA PHE A 11 58.66 18.64 -39.67
C PHE A 11 57.42 19.44 -39.26
N GLY A 12 57.56 20.16 -38.13
CA GLY A 12 56.71 21.30 -37.78
C GLY A 12 56.32 21.37 -36.30
N THR A 13 57.28 21.65 -35.43
CA THR A 13 57.02 22.23 -34.11
C THR A 13 56.42 23.64 -34.28
N ALA A 14 55.22 23.88 -33.73
CA ALA A 14 54.81 25.21 -33.32
C ALA A 14 53.82 25.13 -32.15
N LEU A 15 54.20 25.82 -31.09
CA LEU A 15 53.51 26.05 -29.83
C LEU A 15 52.07 26.58 -29.97
N GLY A 16 51.25 26.26 -28.96
CA GLY A 16 50.25 27.20 -28.45
C GLY A 16 48.80 26.70 -28.53
N GLY A 17 48.24 26.34 -27.38
CA GLY A 17 46.80 26.14 -27.25
C GLY A 17 46.43 25.27 -26.06
N ILE A 18 46.31 25.89 -24.89
CA ILE A 18 45.60 25.31 -23.74
C ILE A 18 44.13 25.18 -24.16
N GLY A 19 43.75 23.99 -24.61
CA GLY A 19 42.35 23.62 -24.81
C GLY A 19 41.82 22.95 -23.56
N ILE A 20 41.14 23.72 -22.72
CA ILE A 20 40.34 23.21 -21.60
C ILE A 20 39.31 22.24 -22.21
N ALA A 21 39.47 20.94 -21.97
CA ALA A 21 38.42 19.97 -22.22
C ALA A 21 37.27 20.32 -21.27
N ALA A 22 36.23 20.95 -21.82
CA ALA A 22 35.00 21.18 -21.11
C ALA A 22 34.39 19.81 -20.76
N LEU A 23 34.53 19.43 -19.49
CA LEU A 23 33.65 18.47 -18.84
C LEU A 23 32.23 19.03 -18.98
N VAL A 24 31.45 18.49 -19.92
CA VAL A 24 30.01 18.68 -19.95
C VAL A 24 29.48 17.90 -18.73
N PRO A 25 28.89 18.56 -17.72
CA PRO A 25 28.30 17.82 -16.62
C PRO A 25 27.03 17.16 -17.14
N PHE A 26 26.84 15.88 -16.82
CA PHE A 26 25.57 15.17 -16.94
C PHE A 26 24.51 15.89 -16.09
N THR A 27 23.83 16.88 -16.67
CA THR A 27 22.66 17.53 -16.08
C THR A 27 21.44 17.23 -16.94
N ASN A 28 21.02 15.97 -17.02
CA ASN A 28 19.72 15.62 -17.60
C ASN A 28 18.84 14.71 -16.73
N GLN A 29 19.33 14.25 -15.58
CA GLN A 29 18.51 13.43 -14.67
C GLN A 29 17.52 14.25 -13.81
N ARG A 30 17.88 15.49 -13.43
CA ARG A 30 17.00 16.34 -12.61
C ARG A 30 15.78 16.87 -13.37
N ALA A 31 15.91 17.15 -14.67
CA ALA A 31 14.78 17.64 -15.47
C ALA A 31 13.73 16.55 -15.71
N GLY A 32 14.15 15.32 -16.03
CA GLY A 32 13.25 14.17 -16.22
C GLY A 32 12.51 13.75 -14.94
N ALA A 33 13.20 13.74 -13.79
CA ALA A 33 12.58 13.44 -12.49
C ALA A 33 11.58 14.52 -12.05
N ALA A 34 11.89 15.80 -12.30
CA ALA A 34 10.97 16.91 -12.03
C ALA A 34 9.71 16.86 -12.92
N THR A 35 9.83 16.41 -14.17
CA THR A 35 8.68 16.24 -15.08
C THR A 35 7.81 15.02 -14.73
N GLY A 36 8.43 13.91 -14.31
CA GLY A 36 7.72 12.68 -13.92
C GLY A 36 6.88 12.85 -12.65
N ASN A 37 7.47 13.42 -11.59
CA ASN A 37 6.73 13.69 -10.34
C ASN A 37 5.59 14.69 -10.57
N GLY A 38 5.78 15.66 -11.48
CA GLY A 38 4.73 16.61 -11.87
C GLY A 38 3.55 15.95 -12.59
N LEU A 39 3.79 14.93 -13.42
CA LEU A 39 2.73 14.17 -14.09
C LEU A 39 1.88 13.39 -13.08
N TRP A 40 2.54 12.59 -12.23
CA TRP A 40 1.85 11.74 -11.25
C TRP A 40 1.08 12.55 -10.23
N ARG A 41 1.64 13.69 -9.78
CA ARG A 41 0.93 14.65 -8.93
C ARG A 41 -0.37 15.15 -9.59
N ARG A 42 -0.35 15.52 -10.87
CA ARG A 42 -1.56 15.96 -11.57
C ARG A 42 -2.59 14.86 -11.69
N ARG A 43 -2.16 13.63 -11.96
CA ARG A 43 -3.05 12.46 -12.04
C ARG A 43 -3.70 12.15 -10.69
N ALA A 44 -2.92 12.13 -9.62
CA ALA A 44 -3.41 11.94 -8.25
C ALA A 44 -4.47 12.99 -7.87
N LEU A 45 -4.18 14.29 -8.11
CA LEU A 45 -5.12 15.38 -7.82
C LEU A 45 -6.40 15.29 -8.67
N ALA A 46 -6.29 14.99 -9.97
CA ALA A 46 -7.46 14.85 -10.84
C ALA A 46 -8.34 13.67 -10.44
N SER A 47 -7.74 12.54 -10.05
CA SER A 47 -8.46 11.37 -9.57
C SER A 47 -9.08 11.62 -8.18
N TYR A 48 -8.40 12.34 -7.31
CA TYR A 48 -8.93 12.76 -6.01
C TYR A 48 -10.15 13.67 -6.17
N ASP A 49 -10.07 14.69 -7.03
CA ASP A 49 -11.19 15.59 -7.33
C ASP A 49 -12.41 14.81 -7.85
N ALA A 50 -12.21 13.77 -8.68
CA ALA A 50 -13.29 12.90 -9.14
C ALA A 50 -13.91 12.07 -8.00
N LEU A 51 -13.09 11.45 -7.15
CA LEU A 51 -13.56 10.73 -5.95
C LEU A 51 -14.40 11.67 -5.05
N GLN A 52 -13.92 12.88 -4.77
CA GLN A 52 -14.64 13.86 -3.95
C GLN A 52 -15.94 14.33 -4.61
N ARG A 53 -15.98 14.44 -5.94
CA ARG A 53 -17.16 14.91 -6.65
C ARG A 53 -18.30 13.89 -6.68
N TYR A 54 -17.98 12.61 -6.87
CA TYR A 54 -18.99 11.61 -7.21
C TYR A 54 -19.34 10.66 -6.05
N LEU A 55 -18.40 10.42 -5.13
CA LEU A 55 -18.54 9.39 -4.10
C LEU A 55 -18.52 9.96 -2.68
N TYR A 56 -17.90 11.12 -2.45
CA TYR A 56 -17.87 11.75 -1.13
C TYR A 56 -19.20 12.44 -0.78
N LEU A 57 -19.61 12.32 0.49
CA LEU A 57 -20.80 12.95 1.06
C LEU A 57 -20.38 14.07 2.05
N PRO A 58 -20.42 15.35 1.64
CA PRO A 58 -19.87 16.45 2.43
C PRO A 58 -20.59 16.71 3.75
N ASP A 59 -21.89 16.39 3.84
CA ASP A 59 -22.71 16.64 5.03
C ASP A 59 -22.36 15.68 6.19
N SER A 60 -21.92 14.46 5.87
CA SER A 60 -21.60 13.43 6.87
C SER A 60 -20.10 13.14 7.00
N GLY A 61 -19.26 13.54 6.04
CA GLY A 61 -17.87 13.11 6.01
C GLY A 61 -17.67 11.70 5.41
N LEU A 62 -18.74 10.97 5.10
CA LEU A 62 -18.71 9.57 4.64
C LEU A 62 -18.61 9.47 3.12
N TYR A 63 -18.51 8.24 2.61
CA TYR A 63 -18.52 7.93 1.18
C TYR A 63 -19.69 7.03 0.82
N ARG A 64 -20.07 7.04 -0.45
CA ARG A 64 -20.90 5.99 -1.06
C ARG A 64 -20.03 4.79 -1.40
N GLU A 65 -20.63 3.60 -1.44
CA GLU A 65 -19.94 2.41 -1.95
C GLU A 65 -19.65 2.54 -3.46
N ASN A 66 -20.71 2.90 -4.21
CA ASN A 66 -20.73 2.94 -5.67
C ASN A 66 -21.27 4.27 -6.23
N TYR A 67 -20.91 4.57 -7.47
CA TYR A 67 -21.53 5.63 -8.27
C TYR A 67 -21.97 5.11 -9.65
N PRO A 68 -23.19 5.41 -10.13
CA PRO A 68 -24.30 6.00 -9.40
C PRO A 68 -24.83 5.06 -8.30
N VAL A 69 -25.42 5.62 -7.24
CA VAL A 69 -26.03 4.83 -6.16
C VAL A 69 -27.39 4.27 -6.61
N HIS A 70 -27.69 3.05 -6.23
CA HIS A 70 -28.99 2.41 -6.46
C HIS A 70 -29.85 2.43 -5.19
N SER A 71 -31.17 2.35 -5.34
CA SER A 71 -32.12 2.53 -4.22
C SER A 71 -32.09 1.43 -3.15
N GLU A 72 -31.57 0.25 -3.49
CA GLU A 72 -31.48 -0.90 -2.58
C GLU A 72 -30.15 -0.95 -1.82
N GLU A 73 -29.22 -0.04 -2.14
CA GLU A 73 -27.90 -0.02 -1.52
C GLU A 73 -27.89 0.77 -0.22
N ASN A 74 -26.91 0.43 0.61
CA ASN A 74 -26.56 1.23 1.78
C ASN A 74 -26.26 2.69 1.37
N PRO A 75 -26.73 3.68 2.14
CA PRO A 75 -26.47 5.09 1.86
C PRO A 75 -24.98 5.46 2.01
N TYR A 76 -24.23 4.67 2.77
CA TYR A 76 -22.81 4.85 3.05
C TYR A 76 -22.02 3.60 2.66
N SER A 77 -20.71 3.75 2.49
CA SER A 77 -19.81 2.65 2.20
C SER A 77 -19.61 1.74 3.41
N TYR A 78 -19.09 0.54 3.18
CA TYR A 78 -18.46 -0.23 4.24
C TYR A 78 -17.18 0.47 4.74
N VAL A 79 -16.64 0.00 5.87
CA VAL A 79 -15.47 0.63 6.52
C VAL A 79 -14.21 0.52 5.67
N TRP A 80 -14.02 -0.58 4.94
CA TRP A 80 -12.82 -0.77 4.13
C TRP A 80 -12.71 0.28 3.00
N PRO A 81 -13.74 0.51 2.15
CA PRO A 81 -13.70 1.61 1.18
C PRO A 81 -13.51 2.99 1.81
N LEU A 82 -14.14 3.26 2.97
CA LEU A 82 -13.91 4.51 3.69
C LEU A 82 -12.46 4.66 4.14
N ARG A 83 -11.89 3.61 4.74
CA ARG A 83 -10.49 3.57 5.17
C ARG A 83 -9.55 3.84 4.00
N GLU A 84 -9.79 3.24 2.85
CA GLU A 84 -8.94 3.49 1.68
C GLU A 84 -9.09 4.90 1.12
N ALA A 85 -10.27 5.50 1.20
CA ALA A 85 -10.47 6.91 0.87
C ALA A 85 -9.77 7.84 1.88
N THR A 86 -9.67 7.43 3.15
CA THR A 86 -8.84 8.10 4.17
C THR A 86 -7.36 8.04 3.80
N ALA A 87 -6.83 6.84 3.51
CA ALA A 87 -5.44 6.64 3.08
C ALA A 87 -5.11 7.44 1.81
N ALA A 88 -6.00 7.42 0.81
CA ALA A 88 -5.86 8.22 -0.41
C ALA A 88 -5.83 9.73 -0.13
N THR A 89 -6.58 10.20 0.86
CA THR A 89 -6.57 11.61 1.28
C THR A 89 -5.24 11.97 1.96
N LEU A 90 -4.73 11.10 2.83
CA LEU A 90 -3.42 11.30 3.46
C LEU A 90 -2.29 11.31 2.41
N ASP A 91 -2.38 10.43 1.41
CA ASP A 91 -1.41 10.37 0.31
C ASP A 91 -1.39 11.65 -0.55
N VAL A 92 -2.57 12.21 -0.81
CA VAL A 92 -2.73 13.47 -1.54
C VAL A 92 -2.27 14.66 -0.70
N ASP A 93 -2.50 14.67 0.61
CA ASP A 93 -2.00 15.71 1.52
C ASP A 93 -0.47 15.79 1.48
N ARG A 94 0.20 14.63 1.42
CA ARG A 94 1.67 14.51 1.38
C ARG A 94 2.30 14.84 0.02
N LEU A 95 1.51 15.11 -1.03
CA LEU A 95 2.03 15.49 -2.34
C LEU A 95 2.94 16.73 -2.26
N PRO A 96 4.00 16.82 -3.10
CA PRO A 96 4.83 18.02 -3.15
C PRO A 96 4.02 19.28 -3.50
N ALA A 97 4.29 20.38 -2.79
CA ALA A 97 3.69 21.69 -3.02
C ALA A 97 2.14 21.73 -2.91
N THR A 98 1.57 21.00 -1.95
CA THR A 98 0.17 21.12 -1.50
C THR A 98 0.03 22.05 -0.29
N GLY A 99 1.07 22.17 0.54
CA GLY A 99 1.02 22.97 1.77
C GLY A 99 -0.01 22.37 2.74
N THR A 100 -0.94 23.18 3.24
CA THR A 100 -2.02 22.75 4.13
C THR A 100 -3.35 22.55 3.40
N ARG A 101 -3.35 22.45 2.06
CA ARG A 101 -4.57 22.45 1.24
C ARG A 101 -5.55 21.35 1.63
N PHE A 102 -5.06 20.16 1.99
CA PHE A 102 -5.90 18.98 2.29
C PHE A 102 -5.94 18.66 3.79
N ALA A 103 -5.39 19.52 4.64
CA ALA A 103 -5.32 19.26 6.08
C ALA A 103 -6.71 19.11 6.72
N GLU A 104 -7.70 19.90 6.28
CA GLU A 104 -9.09 19.78 6.75
C GLU A 104 -9.73 18.48 6.23
N ASP A 105 -9.48 18.11 4.98
CA ASP A 105 -9.99 16.86 4.41
C ASP A 105 -9.47 15.68 5.24
N VAL A 106 -8.16 15.63 5.55
CA VAL A 106 -7.61 14.57 6.42
C VAL A 106 -8.32 14.53 7.77
N VAL A 107 -8.51 15.67 8.44
CA VAL A 107 -9.24 15.71 9.72
C VAL A 107 -10.65 15.12 9.58
N ARG A 108 -11.39 15.50 8.53
CA ARG A 108 -12.74 14.98 8.28
C ARG A 108 -12.75 13.47 8.01
N ARG A 109 -11.75 12.92 7.31
CA ARG A 109 -11.65 11.47 7.05
C ARG A 109 -11.47 10.65 8.33
N PHE A 110 -10.57 11.11 9.21
CA PHE A 110 -10.35 10.43 10.49
C PHE A 110 -11.56 10.58 11.44
N GLN A 111 -12.24 11.74 11.42
CA GLN A 111 -13.51 11.88 12.14
C GLN A 111 -14.60 10.95 11.59
N ALA A 112 -14.66 10.76 10.28
CA ALA A 112 -15.62 9.86 9.65
C ALA A 112 -15.37 8.38 10.01
N LEU A 113 -14.10 7.97 10.14
CA LEU A 113 -13.74 6.62 10.61
C LEU A 113 -14.27 6.33 12.02
N GLU A 114 -14.26 7.30 12.93
CA GLU A 114 -14.81 7.13 14.28
C GLU A 114 -16.31 6.78 14.29
N HIS A 115 -17.04 7.07 13.21
CA HIS A 115 -18.44 6.64 13.11
C HIS A 115 -18.62 5.13 13.01
N TYR A 116 -17.57 4.36 12.70
CA TYR A 116 -17.61 2.90 12.62
C TYR A 116 -17.19 2.22 13.92
N TRP A 117 -16.75 2.99 14.93
CA TRP A 117 -16.34 2.43 16.21
C TRP A 117 -17.52 1.85 17.00
N ASP A 118 -17.45 0.55 17.30
CA ASP A 118 -18.35 -0.14 18.22
C ASP A 118 -17.66 -0.31 19.58
N ALA A 119 -18.12 0.48 20.57
CA ALA A 119 -17.56 0.47 21.91
C ALA A 119 -17.80 -0.84 22.68
N GLN A 120 -18.79 -1.65 22.30
CA GLN A 120 -19.04 -2.94 22.94
C GLN A 120 -18.02 -3.99 22.49
N LYS A 121 -17.65 -3.95 21.21
CA LYS A 121 -16.62 -4.84 20.64
C LYS A 121 -15.21 -4.34 20.91
N GLY A 122 -15.05 -3.02 21.09
CA GLY A 122 -13.73 -2.39 21.15
C GLY A 122 -13.02 -2.44 19.79
N ALA A 123 -13.79 -2.33 18.70
CA ALA A 123 -13.31 -2.45 17.33
C ALA A 123 -14.13 -1.57 16.39
N TYR A 124 -13.64 -1.36 15.16
CA TYR A 124 -14.42 -0.79 14.07
C TYR A 124 -15.22 -1.89 13.37
N ASP A 125 -16.51 -1.65 13.18
CA ASP A 125 -17.42 -2.54 12.47
C ASP A 125 -17.26 -2.39 10.95
N SER A 126 -17.58 -3.46 10.21
CA SER A 126 -17.68 -3.41 8.75
C SER A 126 -18.65 -2.35 8.24
N TYR A 127 -19.73 -2.09 8.99
CA TYR A 127 -20.73 -1.09 8.64
C TYR A 127 -21.13 -0.23 9.85
N LEU A 128 -21.64 0.97 9.61
CA LEU A 128 -21.88 1.96 10.66
C LEU A 128 -22.84 1.44 11.75
N PRO A 129 -22.46 1.52 13.03
CA PRO A 129 -23.38 1.35 14.14
C PRO A 129 -24.56 2.35 14.13
N PRO A 130 -25.63 2.09 14.91
CA PRO A 130 -26.69 3.07 15.14
C PRO A 130 -26.12 4.39 15.71
N PRO A 131 -26.67 5.56 15.32
CA PRO A 131 -27.90 5.74 14.56
C PRO A 131 -27.73 5.82 13.03
N LEU A 132 -26.50 5.76 12.50
CA LEU A 132 -26.24 5.97 11.07
C LEU A 132 -26.44 4.70 10.24
N GLY A 133 -26.30 3.53 10.85
CA GLY A 133 -26.56 2.24 10.23
C GLY A 133 -27.05 1.19 11.22
N THR A 134 -26.87 -0.08 10.88
CA THR A 134 -27.34 -1.24 11.64
C THR A 134 -26.24 -1.96 12.41
N GLY A 135 -24.99 -1.46 12.34
CA GLY A 135 -23.80 -2.20 12.74
C GLY A 135 -23.43 -3.30 11.74
N GLY A 136 -22.28 -3.92 11.97
CA GLY A 136 -21.78 -5.05 11.18
C GLY A 136 -20.87 -5.96 12.01
N ASP A 137 -20.28 -6.96 11.37
CA ASP A 137 -19.23 -7.75 12.02
C ASP A 137 -17.91 -6.98 12.03
N ALA A 138 -17.08 -7.21 13.05
CA ALA A 138 -15.75 -6.63 13.15
C ALA A 138 -14.71 -7.55 12.49
N PHE A 139 -14.10 -7.06 11.42
CA PHE A 139 -13.05 -7.77 10.69
C PHE A 139 -11.68 -7.38 11.24
N TYR A 140 -10.84 -8.37 11.51
CA TYR A 140 -9.53 -8.14 12.12
C TYR A 140 -8.56 -7.48 11.14
N ASP A 141 -8.63 -7.79 9.85
CA ASP A 141 -7.87 -7.09 8.81
C ASP A 141 -8.33 -5.65 8.63
N ASP A 142 -9.65 -5.38 8.57
CA ASP A 142 -10.17 -3.99 8.54
C ASP A 142 -9.62 -3.17 9.71
N ASN A 143 -9.63 -3.74 10.91
CA ASN A 143 -9.08 -3.08 12.09
C ASN A 143 -7.56 -2.91 11.98
N ALA A 144 -6.81 -3.92 11.53
CA ALA A 144 -5.36 -3.80 11.36
C ALA A 144 -4.99 -2.66 10.39
N VAL A 145 -5.68 -2.56 9.25
CA VAL A 145 -5.44 -1.50 8.26
C VAL A 145 -5.86 -0.11 8.77
N ILE A 146 -6.91 -0.01 9.61
CA ILE A 146 -7.27 1.24 10.30
C ILE A 146 -6.17 1.65 11.30
N GLY A 147 -5.64 0.69 12.08
CA GLY A 147 -4.54 0.92 13.02
C GLY A 147 -3.29 1.47 12.34
N LEU A 148 -2.91 0.90 11.18
CA LEU A 148 -1.80 1.39 10.36
C LEU A 148 -2.01 2.84 9.93
N GLU A 149 -3.23 3.20 9.52
CA GLU A 149 -3.54 4.55 9.07
C GLU A 149 -3.46 5.57 10.22
N PHE A 150 -3.80 5.17 11.46
CA PHE A 150 -3.54 5.98 12.65
C PHE A 150 -2.04 6.18 12.92
N ILE A 151 -1.20 5.16 12.74
CA ILE A 151 0.27 5.30 12.83
C ILE A 151 0.78 6.28 11.78
N ARG A 152 0.35 6.16 10.53
CA ARG A 152 0.77 7.07 9.45
C ARG A 152 0.39 8.51 9.78
N ARG A 153 -0.85 8.73 10.25
CA ARG A 153 -1.29 10.06 10.69
C ARG A 153 -0.49 10.58 11.88
N TYR A 154 -0.17 9.72 12.85
CA TYR A 154 0.69 10.06 13.97
C TYR A 154 2.06 10.55 13.49
N ARG A 155 2.76 9.76 12.67
CA ARG A 155 4.11 10.10 12.16
C ARG A 155 4.12 11.41 11.37
N MET A 156 3.12 11.61 10.50
CA MET A 156 3.04 12.81 9.67
C MET A 156 2.68 14.10 10.43
N SER A 157 1.96 13.99 11.55
CA SER A 157 1.40 15.17 12.25
C SER A 157 1.89 15.38 13.69
N GLY A 158 2.50 14.37 14.30
CA GLY A 158 2.92 14.35 15.71
C GLY A 158 1.77 14.28 16.73
N GLN A 159 0.53 14.03 16.29
CA GLN A 159 -0.65 14.00 17.16
C GLN A 159 -0.71 12.71 17.97
N GLN A 160 -0.33 12.78 19.25
CA GLN A 160 -0.25 11.63 20.18
C GLN A 160 -1.56 10.83 20.33
N ASP A 161 -2.71 11.50 20.16
CA ASP A 161 -4.01 10.81 20.20
C ASP A 161 -4.12 9.74 19.11
N MET A 162 -3.49 9.94 17.94
CA MET A 162 -3.49 8.95 16.87
C MET A 162 -2.70 7.69 17.25
N LEU A 163 -1.55 7.85 17.92
CA LEU A 163 -0.80 6.70 18.45
C LEU A 163 -1.62 5.92 19.50
N SER A 164 -2.36 6.65 20.34
CA SER A 164 -3.27 6.04 21.33
C SER A 164 -4.41 5.27 20.66
N LEU A 165 -4.96 5.78 19.55
CA LEU A 165 -5.98 5.08 18.76
C LEU A 165 -5.42 3.83 18.06
N ALA A 166 -4.20 3.90 17.52
CA ALA A 166 -3.51 2.74 16.96
C ALA A 166 -3.30 1.63 18.01
N ALA A 167 -2.86 2.00 19.22
CA ALA A 167 -2.71 1.07 20.34
C ALA A 167 -4.05 0.44 20.74
N ARG A 168 -5.13 1.25 20.79
CA ARG A 168 -6.50 0.78 21.08
C ARG A 168 -6.98 -0.26 20.06
N VAL A 169 -6.74 -0.02 18.76
CA VAL A 169 -7.03 -0.98 17.69
C VAL A 169 -6.24 -2.27 17.90
N PHE A 170 -4.95 -2.17 18.24
CA PHE A 170 -4.12 -3.34 18.47
C PHE A 170 -4.67 -4.21 19.60
N ASP A 171 -5.22 -3.67 20.67
CA ASP A 171 -5.74 -4.47 21.78
C ASP A 171 -6.90 -5.42 21.37
N PHE A 172 -7.56 -5.17 20.23
CA PHE A 172 -8.53 -6.07 19.62
C PHE A 172 -7.87 -7.24 18.85
N LEU A 173 -6.76 -7.01 18.15
CA LEU A 173 -6.19 -7.96 17.18
C LEU A 173 -5.73 -9.29 17.78
N PRO A 174 -5.08 -9.36 18.98
CA PRO A 174 -4.64 -10.63 19.55
C PRO A 174 -5.74 -11.67 19.78
N GLN A 175 -7.00 -11.24 19.84
CA GLN A 175 -8.15 -12.13 19.98
C GLN A 175 -8.35 -13.03 18.74
N ALA A 176 -7.81 -12.64 17.59
CA ALA A 176 -7.93 -13.40 16.35
C ALA A 176 -7.08 -14.67 16.32
N TRP A 177 -6.07 -14.81 17.20
CA TRP A 177 -5.08 -15.88 17.08
C TRP A 177 -5.67 -17.24 17.42
N ASP A 178 -5.63 -18.18 16.46
CA ASP A 178 -6.05 -19.56 16.67
C ASP A 178 -5.11 -20.25 17.68
N THR A 179 -5.67 -20.69 18.80
CA THR A 179 -4.91 -21.30 19.90
C THR A 179 -4.95 -22.83 19.87
N ASP A 180 -5.53 -23.46 18.85
CA ASP A 180 -5.62 -24.92 18.78
C ASP A 180 -4.23 -25.50 18.45
N PRO A 181 -3.58 -26.22 19.39
CA PRO A 181 -2.25 -26.76 19.15
C PRO A 181 -2.27 -27.99 18.23
N THR A 182 -3.45 -28.50 17.86
CA THR A 182 -3.62 -29.70 17.04
C THR A 182 -3.68 -29.41 15.54
N ARG A 183 -3.72 -28.13 15.15
CA ARG A 183 -3.64 -27.70 13.74
C ARG A 183 -2.32 -28.17 13.12
N GLU A 184 -2.33 -28.43 11.82
CA GLU A 184 -1.10 -28.76 11.08
C GLU A 184 -0.09 -27.61 11.12
N CYS A 185 -0.58 -26.38 11.04
CA CYS A 185 0.19 -25.17 11.34
C CYS A 185 -0.48 -24.41 12.50
N PRO A 186 -0.12 -24.68 13.77
CA PRO A 186 -0.70 -24.00 14.93
C PRO A 186 -0.53 -22.48 14.87
N GLY A 187 -1.59 -21.75 15.20
CA GLY A 187 -1.63 -20.29 15.09
C GLY A 187 -2.33 -19.79 13.82
N GLY A 188 -2.04 -18.54 13.50
CA GLY A 188 -2.71 -17.80 12.43
C GLY A 188 -3.86 -16.98 12.99
N MET A 189 -4.20 -15.89 12.32
CA MET A 189 -5.29 -15.02 12.74
C MET A 189 -6.57 -15.33 11.95
N HIS A 190 -7.66 -15.57 12.67
CA HIS A 190 -9.01 -15.54 12.14
C HIS A 190 -9.26 -14.22 11.40
N TRP A 191 -10.11 -14.29 10.38
CA TRP A 191 -10.39 -13.13 9.53
C TRP A 191 -11.39 -12.18 10.17
N VAL A 192 -12.45 -12.74 10.76
CA VAL A 192 -13.57 -11.99 11.33
C VAL A 192 -13.88 -12.45 12.75
N HIS A 193 -14.27 -11.51 13.61
CA HIS A 193 -14.81 -11.82 14.92
C HIS A 193 -16.30 -12.22 14.80
N ALA A 194 -16.55 -13.42 14.29
CA ALA A 194 -17.89 -13.98 14.19
C ALA A 194 -17.84 -15.52 14.11
N ASP A 195 -18.91 -16.18 14.55
CA ASP A 195 -19.03 -17.65 14.57
C ASP A 195 -18.94 -18.28 13.16
N TRP A 196 -19.25 -17.50 12.12
CA TRP A 196 -19.19 -17.96 10.73
C TRP A 196 -17.79 -17.88 10.12
N ASN A 197 -16.79 -17.36 10.84
CA ASN A 197 -15.42 -17.21 10.36
C ASN A 197 -14.91 -18.52 9.71
N PRO A 198 -14.48 -18.49 8.44
CA PRO A 198 -14.08 -19.71 7.74
C PRO A 198 -12.58 -20.04 7.87
N TYR A 199 -11.76 -19.12 8.37
CA TYR A 199 -10.30 -19.21 8.35
C TYR A 199 -9.72 -19.56 9.72
N GLN A 200 -8.88 -20.59 9.76
CA GLN A 200 -7.94 -20.76 10.87
C GLN A 200 -6.93 -19.61 10.89
N GLY A 201 -6.38 -19.26 9.72
CA GLY A 201 -5.41 -18.18 9.58
C GLY A 201 -5.41 -17.59 8.18
N GLY A 202 -5.59 -16.26 8.06
CA GLY A 202 -5.42 -15.52 6.82
C GLY A 202 -4.05 -14.85 6.72
N THR A 203 -3.41 -14.89 5.55
CA THR A 203 -2.11 -14.22 5.33
C THR A 203 -2.22 -12.72 5.53
N ASN A 204 -3.26 -12.09 4.99
CA ASN A 204 -3.46 -10.66 5.05
C ASN A 204 -3.60 -10.15 6.49
N VAL A 205 -4.59 -10.65 7.23
CA VAL A 205 -4.86 -10.24 8.61
C VAL A 205 -3.64 -10.46 9.50
N THR A 206 -2.93 -11.57 9.31
CA THR A 206 -1.77 -11.91 10.14
C THR A 206 -0.56 -11.03 9.82
N SER A 207 -0.28 -10.75 8.54
CA SER A 207 0.84 -9.89 8.13
C SER A 207 0.58 -8.41 8.42
N LEU A 208 -0.63 -7.91 8.18
CA LEU A 208 -1.02 -6.53 8.54
C LEU A 208 -0.95 -6.29 10.05
N ALA A 209 -1.36 -7.27 10.86
CA ALA A 209 -1.19 -7.21 12.31
C ALA A 209 0.29 -7.24 12.73
N SER A 210 1.16 -7.88 11.93
CA SER A 210 2.62 -7.81 12.13
C SER A 210 3.15 -6.40 11.91
N GLU A 211 2.74 -5.75 10.80
CA GLU A 211 3.12 -4.37 10.48
C GLU A 211 2.70 -3.41 11.58
N LEU A 212 1.43 -3.45 11.99
CA LEU A 212 0.92 -2.57 13.05
C LEU A 212 1.68 -2.77 14.37
N ALA A 213 1.95 -4.02 14.74
CA ALA A 213 2.69 -4.32 15.95
C ALA A 213 4.16 -3.84 15.86
N ALA A 214 4.81 -4.01 14.71
CA ALA A 214 6.17 -3.53 14.52
C ALA A 214 6.24 -2.01 14.65
N HIS A 215 5.31 -1.27 14.02
CA HIS A 215 5.19 0.18 14.19
C HIS A 215 4.97 0.59 15.64
N LEU A 216 4.01 -0.04 16.33
CA LEU A 216 3.74 0.28 17.73
C LEU A 216 4.97 0.04 18.61
N TYR A 217 5.77 -0.99 18.32
CA TYR A 217 7.04 -1.18 19.01
C TYR A 217 8.04 -0.06 18.69
N GLU A 218 8.19 0.36 17.44
CA GLU A 218 9.08 1.48 17.08
C GLU A 218 8.72 2.76 17.85
N GLU A 219 7.42 3.04 18.02
CA GLU A 219 6.96 4.28 18.66
C GLU A 219 6.94 4.22 20.20
N THR A 220 6.78 3.03 20.79
CA THR A 220 6.57 2.88 22.24
C THR A 220 7.67 2.13 22.98
N GLY A 221 8.41 1.27 22.29
CA GLY A 221 9.38 0.34 22.88
C GLY A 221 8.77 -0.80 23.71
N GLU A 222 7.44 -0.96 23.74
CA GLU A 222 6.80 -2.00 24.54
C GLU A 222 6.97 -3.39 23.92
N SER A 223 7.63 -4.31 24.65
CA SER A 223 8.01 -5.63 24.13
C SER A 223 6.84 -6.47 23.63
N ARG A 224 5.63 -6.29 24.17
CA ARG A 224 4.42 -7.01 23.75
C ARG A 224 4.15 -6.85 22.25
N TYR A 225 4.44 -5.67 21.70
CA TYR A 225 4.23 -5.38 20.29
C TYR A 225 5.29 -6.08 19.44
N LEU A 226 6.55 -6.05 19.84
CA LEU A 226 7.62 -6.76 19.14
C LEU A 226 7.41 -8.27 19.15
N ASP A 227 7.00 -8.83 20.29
CA ASP A 227 6.72 -10.25 20.43
C ASP A 227 5.57 -10.67 19.50
N TRP A 228 4.54 -9.83 19.38
CA TRP A 228 3.44 -10.06 18.46
C TRP A 228 3.89 -9.96 16.99
N ALA A 229 4.61 -8.88 16.64
CA ALA A 229 5.12 -8.67 15.29
C ALA A 229 5.93 -9.86 14.79
N ARG A 230 6.86 -10.36 15.62
CA ARG A 230 7.68 -11.53 15.33
C ARG A 230 6.83 -12.80 15.19
N ARG A 231 5.87 -13.01 16.10
CA ARG A 231 4.99 -14.19 16.08
C ARG A 231 4.20 -14.28 14.78
N THR A 232 3.52 -13.20 14.41
CA THR A 232 2.65 -13.18 13.23
C THR A 232 3.46 -13.22 11.93
N TYR A 233 4.57 -12.48 11.84
CA TYR A 233 5.48 -12.55 10.68
C TYR A 233 6.00 -13.98 10.45
N THR A 234 6.48 -14.62 11.52
CA THR A 234 7.05 -15.96 11.45
C THR A 234 6.01 -16.98 11.00
N TRP A 235 4.79 -16.90 11.56
CA TRP A 235 3.70 -17.81 11.17
C TRP A 235 3.37 -17.73 9.68
N VAL A 236 3.21 -16.51 9.13
CA VAL A 236 2.94 -16.35 7.69
C VAL A 236 4.10 -16.87 6.86
N ARG A 237 5.34 -16.57 7.27
CA ARG A 237 6.54 -17.02 6.55
C ARG A 237 6.67 -18.54 6.53
N ASP A 238 6.39 -19.20 7.64
CA ASP A 238 6.60 -20.64 7.77
C ASP A 238 5.47 -21.45 7.11
N CYS A 239 4.23 -20.98 7.19
CA CYS A 239 3.08 -21.77 6.76
C CYS A 239 2.46 -21.32 5.43
N MET A 240 2.52 -20.04 5.09
CA MET A 240 1.81 -19.50 3.92
C MET A 240 2.72 -19.33 2.70
N ARG A 241 4.04 -19.34 2.88
CA ARG A 241 5.00 -19.10 1.79
C ARG A 241 4.91 -20.16 0.69
N ARG A 242 4.96 -19.70 -0.57
CA ARG A 242 5.00 -20.51 -1.80
C ARG A 242 6.19 -20.21 -2.69
N GLY A 243 6.86 -19.09 -2.45
CA GLY A 243 8.07 -18.67 -3.12
C GLY A 243 8.55 -17.36 -2.53
N ASP A 244 9.59 -16.80 -3.13
CA ASP A 244 10.10 -15.48 -2.74
C ASP A 244 9.04 -14.41 -3.00
N GLY A 245 8.58 -13.77 -1.92
CA GLY A 245 7.51 -12.78 -1.96
C GLY A 245 6.11 -13.32 -2.26
N LEU A 246 5.92 -14.63 -2.38
CA LEU A 246 4.63 -15.23 -2.76
C LEU A 246 4.05 -16.05 -1.60
N TYR A 247 2.81 -15.72 -1.23
CA TYR A 247 2.12 -16.30 -0.09
C TYR A 247 0.70 -16.69 -0.47
N ALA A 248 0.28 -17.89 -0.08
CA ALA A 248 -1.11 -18.35 -0.18
C ALA A 248 -2.06 -17.42 0.59
N ASN A 249 -3.35 -17.45 0.29
CA ASN A 249 -4.34 -16.55 0.88
C ASN A 249 -4.60 -16.85 2.36
N GLY A 250 -4.75 -18.14 2.70
CA GLY A 250 -5.00 -18.56 4.08
C GLY A 250 -5.30 -20.05 4.20
N ILE A 251 -5.46 -20.49 5.44
CA ILE A 251 -5.87 -21.85 5.83
C ILE A 251 -7.29 -21.77 6.39
N ARG A 252 -8.19 -22.59 5.85
CA ARG A 252 -9.57 -22.75 6.34
C ARG A 252 -9.60 -23.57 7.63
N LEU A 253 -10.68 -23.48 8.40
CA LEU A 253 -10.83 -24.24 9.66
C LEU A 253 -10.75 -25.77 9.50
N ASP A 254 -10.99 -26.29 8.29
CA ASP A 254 -10.85 -27.71 7.94
C ASP A 254 -9.44 -28.10 7.48
N GLY A 255 -8.49 -27.17 7.51
CA GLY A 255 -7.10 -27.36 7.07
C GLY A 255 -6.86 -27.12 5.58
N THR A 256 -7.89 -26.85 4.79
CA THR A 256 -7.72 -26.56 3.35
C THR A 256 -6.96 -25.27 3.15
N ILE A 257 -5.88 -25.32 2.37
CA ILE A 257 -5.11 -24.13 2.01
C ILE A 257 -5.67 -23.48 0.75
N GLU A 258 -5.95 -22.19 0.82
CA GLU A 258 -6.37 -21.38 -0.33
C GLU A 258 -5.14 -20.83 -1.05
N GLU A 259 -4.72 -21.53 -2.10
CA GLU A 259 -3.48 -21.28 -2.86
C GLU A 259 -3.47 -19.99 -3.70
N THR A 260 -4.54 -19.18 -3.64
CA THR A 260 -4.61 -17.94 -4.42
C THR A 260 -3.55 -16.96 -3.93
N LEU A 261 -2.75 -16.45 -4.86
CA LEU A 261 -1.75 -15.44 -4.58
C LEU A 261 -2.35 -14.05 -4.82
N TRP A 262 -2.09 -13.15 -3.89
CA TRP A 262 -2.54 -11.76 -3.99
C TRP A 262 -1.39 -10.78 -3.76
N THR A 263 -1.37 -9.68 -4.50
CA THR A 263 -0.29 -8.69 -4.43
C THR A 263 -0.15 -8.05 -3.05
N TYR A 264 -1.26 -7.79 -2.36
CA TYR A 264 -1.22 -7.22 -1.01
C TYR A 264 -0.57 -8.16 0.02
N ASN A 265 -0.71 -9.49 -0.11
CA ASN A 265 -0.01 -10.46 0.74
C ASN A 265 1.51 -10.43 0.52
N SER A 266 1.96 -10.22 -0.72
CA SER A 266 3.38 -9.95 -1.00
C SER A 266 3.83 -8.65 -0.33
N GLY A 267 3.02 -7.59 -0.48
CA GLY A 267 3.28 -6.27 0.06
C GLY A 267 3.45 -6.28 1.57
N SER A 268 2.43 -6.73 2.30
CA SER A 268 2.42 -6.72 3.77
C SER A 268 3.55 -7.55 4.38
N MET A 269 3.98 -8.64 3.74
CA MET A 269 5.14 -9.41 4.20
C MET A 269 6.47 -8.70 3.98
N VAL A 270 6.62 -7.97 2.87
CA VAL A 270 7.78 -7.09 2.65
C VAL A 270 7.78 -5.94 3.67
N GLY A 271 6.61 -5.34 3.93
CA GLY A 271 6.41 -4.32 4.94
C GLY A 271 6.79 -4.76 6.33
N ALA A 272 6.19 -5.87 6.79
CA ALA A 272 6.43 -6.45 8.11
C ALA A 272 7.92 -6.76 8.33
N ALA A 273 8.60 -7.36 7.34
CA ALA A 273 10.04 -7.60 7.41
C ALA A 273 10.83 -6.29 7.48
N THR A 274 10.47 -5.27 6.68
CA THR A 274 11.14 -3.97 6.71
C THR A 274 11.00 -3.28 8.06
N LEU A 275 9.81 -3.32 8.66
CA LEU A 275 9.54 -2.73 9.97
C LEU A 275 10.23 -3.51 11.09
N LEU A 276 10.26 -4.84 11.03
CA LEU A 276 11.03 -5.66 11.97
C LEU A 276 12.53 -5.36 11.89
N TYR A 277 13.07 -5.10 10.70
CA TYR A 277 14.44 -4.62 10.54
C TYR A 277 14.65 -3.27 11.24
N ARG A 278 13.81 -2.26 10.97
CA ARG A 278 13.94 -0.93 11.58
C ARG A 278 13.82 -1.00 13.11
N ALA A 279 12.84 -1.76 13.60
CA ALA A 279 12.56 -1.97 15.01
C ALA A 279 13.73 -2.60 15.77
N THR A 280 14.45 -3.54 15.15
CA THR A 280 15.41 -4.41 15.87
C THR A 280 16.86 -4.22 15.47
N GLY A 281 17.13 -3.64 14.30
CA GLY A 281 18.43 -3.61 13.66
C GLY A 281 18.90 -4.98 13.14
N ASP A 282 18.04 -6.02 13.16
CA ASP A 282 18.41 -7.35 12.69
C ASP A 282 18.37 -7.43 11.16
N GLU A 283 19.56 -7.38 10.56
CA GLU A 283 19.82 -7.46 9.13
C GLU A 283 19.23 -8.71 8.45
N SER A 284 18.84 -9.76 9.20
CA SER A 284 18.13 -10.90 8.61
C SER A 284 16.76 -10.51 8.07
N TYR A 285 16.02 -9.64 8.75
CA TYR A 285 14.73 -9.16 8.26
C TYR A 285 14.88 -8.31 7.00
N LEU A 286 15.92 -7.47 6.92
CA LEU A 286 16.19 -6.71 5.70
C LEU A 286 16.49 -7.62 4.51
N ARG A 287 17.31 -8.66 4.71
CA ARG A 287 17.58 -9.66 3.64
C ARG A 287 16.31 -10.38 3.20
N MET A 288 15.43 -10.73 4.14
CA MET A 288 14.14 -11.36 3.83
C MET A 288 13.22 -10.41 3.06
N ALA A 289 13.10 -9.15 3.50
CA ALA A 289 12.31 -8.13 2.82
C ALA A 289 12.80 -7.92 1.37
N VAL A 290 14.11 -7.84 1.18
CA VAL A 290 14.73 -7.70 -0.15
C VAL A 290 14.45 -8.91 -1.04
N GLN A 291 14.68 -10.12 -0.52
CA GLN A 291 14.41 -11.35 -1.25
C GLN A 291 12.93 -11.42 -1.67
N ASP A 292 12.03 -11.09 -0.76
CA ASP A 292 10.58 -11.13 -1.00
C ASP A 292 10.13 -10.04 -1.98
N ALA A 293 10.71 -8.85 -1.90
CA ALA A 293 10.44 -7.79 -2.87
C ALA A 293 10.92 -8.17 -4.27
N ASP A 294 12.13 -8.70 -4.42
CA ASP A 294 12.69 -9.08 -5.72
C ASP A 294 11.85 -10.20 -6.36
N GLY A 295 11.49 -11.25 -5.61
CA GLY A 295 10.65 -12.35 -6.08
C GLY A 295 9.21 -11.92 -6.42
N ALA A 296 8.61 -11.04 -5.61
CA ALA A 296 7.30 -10.49 -5.90
C ALA A 296 7.32 -9.62 -7.18
N ILE A 297 8.31 -8.74 -7.34
CA ILE A 297 8.43 -7.90 -8.53
C ILE A 297 8.62 -8.75 -9.78
N GLU A 298 9.49 -9.76 -9.73
CA GLU A 298 9.69 -10.70 -10.84
C GLU A 298 8.37 -11.38 -11.22
N TYR A 299 7.69 -12.01 -10.25
CA TYR A 299 6.46 -12.75 -10.50
C TYR A 299 5.32 -11.86 -11.01
N TRP A 300 5.10 -10.71 -10.38
CA TRP A 300 3.96 -9.83 -10.71
C TRP A 300 4.18 -9.02 -11.98
N ALA A 301 5.43 -8.69 -12.34
CA ALA A 301 5.75 -7.96 -13.57
C ALA A 301 5.56 -8.80 -14.84
N GLU A 302 5.42 -10.12 -14.73
CA GLU A 302 5.18 -10.98 -15.87
C GLU A 302 3.75 -10.82 -16.43
N SER A 303 3.67 -10.50 -17.72
CA SER A 303 2.41 -10.40 -18.47
C SER A 303 1.41 -9.44 -17.79
N ASP A 304 0.12 -9.78 -17.78
CA ASP A 304 -0.94 -8.99 -17.15
C ASP A 304 -1.25 -9.42 -15.70
N ARG A 305 -0.33 -10.14 -15.02
CA ARG A 305 -0.59 -10.62 -13.65
C ARG A 305 -0.88 -9.46 -12.70
N LEU A 306 0.00 -8.46 -12.63
CA LEU A 306 -0.23 -7.26 -11.83
C LEU A 306 -1.46 -6.47 -12.29
N TYR A 307 -1.69 -6.34 -13.61
CA TYR A 307 -2.85 -5.62 -14.13
C TYR A 307 -4.17 -6.25 -13.71
N SER A 308 -4.23 -7.58 -13.63
CA SER A 308 -5.43 -8.35 -13.24
C SER A 308 -5.73 -8.31 -11.75
N GLN A 309 -4.78 -7.83 -10.93
CA GLN A 309 -4.94 -7.73 -9.48
C GLN A 309 -5.77 -6.50 -9.11
N PRO A 310 -6.57 -6.57 -8.04
CA PRO A 310 -7.39 -5.45 -7.61
C PRO A 310 -6.55 -4.19 -7.41
N ALA A 311 -7.03 -3.04 -7.89
CA ALA A 311 -6.24 -1.81 -7.86
C ALA A 311 -5.77 -1.42 -6.46
N ILE A 312 -6.61 -1.72 -5.45
CA ILE A 312 -6.26 -1.48 -4.05
C ILE A 312 -5.18 -2.45 -3.53
N PHE A 313 -5.17 -3.70 -3.97
CA PHE A 313 -4.14 -4.66 -3.55
C PHE A 313 -2.77 -4.24 -4.08
N ASN A 314 -2.73 -3.71 -5.30
CA ASN A 314 -1.51 -3.17 -5.88
C ASN A 314 -1.04 -1.90 -5.14
N ALA A 315 -1.95 -1.04 -4.71
CA ALA A 315 -1.58 0.13 -3.89
C ALA A 315 -0.89 -0.29 -2.58
N ILE A 316 -1.42 -1.31 -1.88
CA ILE A 316 -0.82 -1.87 -0.66
C ILE A 316 0.56 -2.49 -0.96
N LEU A 317 0.71 -3.24 -2.06
CA LEU A 317 2.00 -3.75 -2.51
C LEU A 317 3.00 -2.61 -2.71
N PHE A 318 2.61 -1.56 -3.42
CA PHE A 318 3.51 -0.46 -3.76
C PHE A 318 3.92 0.37 -2.55
N ALA A 319 2.99 0.66 -1.64
CA ALA A 319 3.27 1.34 -0.38
C ALA A 319 4.40 0.63 0.37
N ASN A 320 4.28 -0.70 0.50
CA ASN A 320 5.25 -1.52 1.20
C ASN A 320 6.60 -1.70 0.48
N LEU A 321 6.59 -1.75 -0.85
CA LEU A 321 7.83 -1.72 -1.62
C LEU A 321 8.57 -0.38 -1.47
N LEU A 322 7.85 0.74 -1.42
CA LEU A 322 8.45 2.06 -1.17
C LEU A 322 8.97 2.19 0.26
N LEU A 323 8.24 1.65 1.25
CA LEU A 323 8.73 1.53 2.62
C LEU A 323 10.08 0.79 2.67
N LEU A 324 10.21 -0.34 1.96
CA LEU A 324 11.51 -1.01 1.81
C LEU A 324 12.55 -0.12 1.12
N GLU A 325 12.19 0.60 0.05
CA GLU A 325 13.12 1.52 -0.63
C GLU A 325 13.67 2.63 0.30
N SER A 326 12.91 3.01 1.34
CA SER A 326 13.31 4.03 2.32
C SER A 326 14.55 3.62 3.14
N VAL A 327 14.72 2.32 3.43
CA VAL A 327 15.83 1.79 4.24
C VAL A 327 17.00 1.27 3.41
N LEU A 328 16.87 1.25 2.09
CA LEU A 328 17.89 0.73 1.20
C LEU A 328 18.91 1.80 0.79
N ALA A 329 20.17 1.40 0.63
CA ALA A 329 21.19 2.31 0.11
C ALA A 329 21.04 2.58 -1.41
N ASP A 330 20.61 1.57 -2.18
CA ASP A 330 20.49 1.63 -3.65
C ASP A 330 19.03 1.77 -4.13
N ARG A 331 18.84 2.55 -5.19
CA ARG A 331 17.55 2.99 -5.75
C ARG A 331 17.09 2.15 -6.96
N ALA A 332 17.81 1.09 -7.32
CA ALA A 332 17.70 0.44 -8.62
C ALA A 332 16.85 -0.84 -8.69
N ARG A 333 15.94 -1.10 -7.73
CA ARG A 333 15.15 -2.37 -7.70
C ARG A 333 13.96 -2.46 -8.67
N GLY A 334 13.77 -1.50 -9.57
CA GLY A 334 12.65 -1.52 -10.51
C GLY A 334 11.25 -1.34 -9.88
N ILE A 335 11.16 -1.06 -8.57
CA ILE A 335 9.90 -0.76 -7.85
C ILE A 335 9.14 0.36 -8.57
N ARG A 336 9.83 1.46 -8.83
CA ARG A 336 9.27 2.61 -9.55
C ARG A 336 8.85 2.27 -10.97
N ASP A 337 9.55 1.35 -11.64
CA ASP A 337 9.26 0.97 -13.02
C ASP A 337 7.99 0.12 -13.09
N ILE A 338 7.82 -0.86 -12.20
CA ILE A 338 6.60 -1.69 -12.15
C ILE A 338 5.38 -0.84 -11.77
N MET A 339 5.53 0.07 -10.79
CA MET A 339 4.48 1.04 -10.44
C MET A 339 4.11 1.93 -11.63
N THR A 340 5.10 2.49 -12.32
CA THR A 340 4.89 3.38 -13.47
C THR A 340 4.15 2.67 -14.59
N ARG A 341 4.55 1.44 -14.94
CA ARG A 341 3.87 0.64 -15.98
C ARG A 341 2.42 0.38 -15.63
N TYR A 342 2.14 -0.07 -14.41
CA TYR A 342 0.77 -0.32 -13.95
C TYR A 342 -0.06 0.97 -13.95
N ALA A 343 0.47 2.06 -13.41
CA ALA A 343 -0.20 3.34 -13.32
C ALA A 343 -0.51 3.94 -14.70
N GLU A 344 0.41 3.82 -15.67
CA GLU A 344 0.17 4.23 -17.05
C GLU A 344 -0.93 3.40 -17.71
N GLN A 345 -0.95 2.09 -17.46
CA GLN A 345 -1.95 1.17 -17.98
C GLN A 345 -3.35 1.52 -17.47
N ILE A 346 -3.56 1.62 -16.15
CA ILE A 346 -4.88 1.95 -15.60
C ILE A 346 -5.33 3.38 -15.96
N TRP A 347 -4.40 4.33 -16.06
CA TRP A 347 -4.73 5.68 -16.52
C TRP A 347 -5.27 5.68 -17.96
N LYS A 348 -4.67 4.86 -18.83
CA LYS A 348 -5.02 4.80 -20.24
C LYS A 348 -6.28 3.97 -20.51
N LEU A 349 -6.44 2.86 -19.80
CA LEU A 349 -7.44 1.85 -20.14
C LEU A 349 -8.68 1.90 -19.24
N ASN A 350 -8.52 2.29 -17.97
CA ASN A 350 -9.60 2.13 -16.97
C ASN A 350 -10.27 3.46 -16.62
N ARG A 351 -9.65 4.60 -16.93
CA ARG A 351 -10.19 5.92 -16.61
C ARG A 351 -11.26 6.32 -17.62
N ASP A 352 -12.43 6.68 -17.12
CA ASP A 352 -13.49 7.34 -17.87
C ASP A 352 -13.17 8.83 -18.07
N ASP A 353 -13.24 9.31 -19.31
CA ASP A 353 -12.82 10.67 -19.65
C ASP A 353 -13.81 11.75 -19.20
N GLU A 354 -15.09 11.41 -19.05
CA GLU A 354 -16.14 12.36 -18.68
C GLU A 354 -16.18 12.60 -17.16
N THR A 355 -16.16 11.53 -16.38
CA THR A 355 -16.25 11.55 -14.91
C THR A 355 -14.87 11.59 -14.26
N GLY A 356 -13.84 11.05 -14.92
CA GLY A 356 -12.52 10.85 -14.33
C GLY A 356 -12.42 9.67 -13.36
N LEU A 357 -13.50 8.90 -13.19
CA LEU A 357 -13.53 7.69 -12.38
C LEU A 357 -12.92 6.50 -13.14
N PHE A 358 -12.51 5.46 -12.41
CA PHE A 358 -11.92 4.26 -12.95
C PHE A 358 -12.91 3.09 -12.90
N HIS A 359 -13.02 2.38 -14.02
CA HIS A 359 -13.79 1.15 -14.16
C HIS A 359 -12.87 -0.05 -14.20
N PHE A 360 -13.28 -1.13 -13.54
CA PHE A 360 -12.58 -2.41 -13.53
C PHE A 360 -13.62 -3.52 -13.67
N GLN A 361 -13.20 -4.70 -14.10
CA GLN A 361 -14.01 -5.92 -13.98
C GLN A 361 -14.27 -6.30 -12.51
N ALA A 362 -15.09 -7.32 -12.26
CA ALA A 362 -15.64 -7.64 -10.93
C ALA A 362 -14.60 -7.93 -9.86
N SER A 363 -13.40 -8.37 -10.25
CA SER A 363 -12.28 -8.55 -9.33
C SER A 363 -11.68 -7.24 -8.84
N GLY A 364 -12.01 -6.08 -9.44
CA GLY A 364 -11.42 -4.79 -9.12
C GLY A 364 -10.09 -4.48 -9.80
N GLY A 365 -9.65 -5.35 -10.71
CA GLY A 365 -8.42 -5.23 -11.49
C GLY A 365 -8.58 -5.86 -12.87
N GLY A 366 -7.81 -5.44 -13.86
CA GLY A 366 -7.93 -5.86 -15.25
C GLY A 366 -8.71 -4.85 -16.12
N PRO A 367 -9.17 -5.24 -17.32
CA PRO A 367 -9.88 -4.34 -18.23
C PRO A 367 -11.15 -3.76 -17.60
N PRO A 368 -11.57 -2.55 -18.03
CA PRO A 368 -12.83 -1.97 -17.56
C PRO A 368 -14.01 -2.82 -18.03
N ASP A 369 -14.98 -2.99 -17.14
CA ASP A 369 -16.29 -3.55 -17.48
C ASP A 369 -17.33 -2.41 -17.40
N PRO A 370 -17.99 -2.05 -18.51
CA PRO A 370 -18.97 -0.97 -18.52
C PRO A 370 -20.23 -1.27 -17.69
N ASP A 371 -20.50 -2.55 -17.38
CA ASP A 371 -21.65 -2.93 -16.56
C ASP A 371 -21.35 -2.78 -15.05
N LEU A 372 -20.08 -2.59 -14.68
CA LEU A 372 -19.66 -2.38 -13.32
C LEU A 372 -19.48 -0.89 -13.02
N ARG A 373 -19.99 -0.52 -11.83
CA ARG A 373 -20.00 0.85 -11.35
C ARG A 373 -18.68 1.18 -10.67
N PRO A 374 -18.17 2.41 -10.83
CA PRO A 374 -17.04 2.90 -10.05
C PRO A 374 -17.29 2.75 -8.55
N HIS A 375 -16.36 2.06 -7.91
CA HIS A 375 -16.39 1.72 -6.50
C HIS A 375 -15.34 2.53 -5.73
N THR A 376 -15.70 3.11 -4.58
CA THR A 376 -14.81 3.96 -3.76
C THR A 376 -13.45 3.28 -3.52
N LEU A 377 -13.45 2.01 -3.16
CA LEU A 377 -12.23 1.22 -2.92
C LEU A 377 -11.22 1.27 -4.07
N HIS A 378 -11.68 1.09 -5.31
CA HIS A 378 -10.78 1.04 -6.48
C HIS A 378 -10.34 2.44 -6.91
N GLN A 379 -11.18 3.46 -6.71
CA GLN A 379 -10.78 4.86 -6.92
C GLN A 379 -9.64 5.22 -5.97
N SER A 380 -9.78 4.86 -4.70
CA SER A 380 -8.77 5.07 -3.67
C SER A 380 -7.46 4.38 -4.04
N GLY A 381 -7.49 3.11 -4.47
CA GLY A 381 -6.27 2.39 -4.91
C GLY A 381 -5.54 3.07 -6.07
N ALA A 382 -6.28 3.62 -7.05
CA ALA A 382 -5.69 4.39 -8.15
C ALA A 382 -5.04 5.70 -7.65
N ILE A 383 -5.73 6.43 -6.77
CA ILE A 383 -5.22 7.69 -6.18
C ILE A 383 -3.95 7.44 -5.38
N GLN A 384 -3.95 6.44 -4.48
CA GLN A 384 -2.79 6.05 -3.67
C GLN A 384 -1.59 5.73 -4.59
N THR A 385 -1.80 4.91 -5.63
CA THR A 385 -0.75 4.57 -6.61
C THR A 385 -0.15 5.82 -7.27
N PHE A 386 -0.98 6.75 -7.77
CA PHE A 386 -0.48 7.97 -8.41
C PHE A 386 0.19 8.92 -7.42
N ALA A 387 -0.32 9.00 -6.18
CA ALA A 387 0.23 9.86 -5.16
C ALA A 387 1.61 9.36 -4.70
N LEU A 388 1.74 8.06 -4.40
CA LEU A 388 3.01 7.40 -4.09
C LEU A 388 4.05 7.55 -5.24
N LEU A 389 3.60 7.50 -6.49
CA LEU A 389 4.46 7.81 -7.64
C LEU A 389 4.95 9.27 -7.67
N ALA A 390 4.23 10.20 -7.06
CA ALA A 390 4.59 11.61 -6.99
C ALA A 390 5.37 12.01 -5.73
N TRP A 391 5.34 11.18 -4.68
CA TRP A 391 6.07 11.39 -3.43
C TRP A 391 7.58 11.46 -3.64
N ARG A 392 8.28 12.16 -2.73
CA ARG A 392 9.74 12.14 -2.68
C ARG A 392 10.17 10.92 -1.88
N ARG A 393 11.36 10.41 -2.21
CA ARG A 393 11.94 9.26 -1.50
C ARG A 393 12.06 9.48 0.01
N ASP A 394 12.37 10.71 0.42
CA ASP A 394 12.50 11.06 1.84
C ASP A 394 11.15 10.96 2.59
N ASP A 395 10.03 10.84 1.87
CA ASP A 395 8.69 10.65 2.43
C ASP A 395 8.27 9.16 2.47
N TYR A 396 9.09 8.24 1.92
CA TYR A 396 8.71 6.81 1.83
C TYR A 396 8.67 6.09 3.19
N ASP A 397 9.25 6.69 4.22
CA ASP A 397 9.19 6.15 5.58
C ASP A 397 7.76 6.13 6.16
N ASP A 398 6.87 6.94 5.57
CA ASP A 398 5.45 7.07 5.93
C ASP A 398 4.51 6.36 4.91
N ALA A 399 5.06 5.58 3.98
CA ALA A 399 4.30 5.03 2.85
C ALA A 399 3.29 3.94 3.24
N ALA A 400 3.65 3.07 4.19
CA ALA A 400 2.84 1.95 4.67
C ALA A 400 2.73 1.98 6.19
#